data_AF-A0A966Z1G8-F1
#
_entry.id   AF-A0A966Z1G8-F1
#
_cell.length_a   1.000
_cell.length_b   1.000
_cell.length_c   1.000
_cell.angle_alpha   90.00
_cell.angle_beta   90.00
_cell.angle_gamma   90.00
#
_symmetry.space_group_name_H-M   'P 1'
#
loop_
_entity.id
_entity.type
_entity.pdbx_description
1 polymer ?
#
loop_
_entity_poly.entity_id
_entity_poly.type
_entity_poly.pdbx_seq_one_letter_code
_entity_poly.pdbx_strand_id
1 'polypeptide(L)'
;MEAGFVWLHATEAKAKKAGRIRFIGHYYTTLFLNQAMAAPTQPGYEFIAHLRVTLVTPFEVGDTPRGRHRIVSISGGAVAGPHLTGTVLPGGGDWQ
;
A
#
# COMPACT_ATOMS: atom_id res chain seq x y z
N MET A 1 -11.00 -20.54 -13.62
CA MET A 1 -12.15 -20.82 -14.50
C MET A 1 -13.38 -20.35 -13.74
N GLU A 2 -13.84 -19.14 -13.99
CA GLU A 2 -15.20 -18.68 -13.68
C GLU A 2 -15.50 -17.63 -14.73
N ALA A 3 -16.29 -18.02 -15.73
CA ALA A 3 -16.66 -17.19 -16.86
C ALA A 3 -17.85 -16.31 -16.41
N GLY A 4 -17.60 -15.01 -16.26
CA GLY A 4 -18.66 -14.03 -15.98
C GLY A 4 -19.69 -14.02 -17.10
N PHE A 5 -20.93 -14.36 -16.75
CA PHE A 5 -22.09 -14.40 -17.64
C PHE A 5 -22.36 -13.03 -18.28
N VAL A 6 -22.56 -13.01 -19.61
CA VAL A 6 -23.03 -11.83 -20.34
C VAL A 6 -24.55 -11.91 -20.47
N TRP A 7 -25.26 -10.87 -20.03
CA TRP A 7 -26.69 -10.70 -20.30
C TRP A 7 -26.90 -10.30 -21.76
N LEU A 8 -27.52 -11.18 -22.55
CA LEU A 8 -28.04 -10.86 -23.89
C LEU A 8 -29.54 -10.56 -23.77
N HIS A 9 -29.93 -9.28 -23.77
CA HIS A 9 -31.32 -8.92 -24.09
C HIS A 9 -31.49 -8.96 -25.61
N ALA A 10 -31.90 -10.10 -26.14
CA ALA A 10 -32.49 -10.17 -27.47
C ALA A 10 -33.94 -9.70 -27.36
N THR A 11 -34.25 -8.48 -27.82
CA THR A 11 -35.64 -8.10 -28.06
C THR A 11 -36.11 -8.86 -29.31
N GLU A 12 -37.18 -9.64 -29.16
CA GLU A 12 -37.81 -10.37 -30.26
C GLU A 12 -38.12 -9.44 -31.44
N ALA A 13 -37.64 -9.77 -32.63
CA ALA A 13 -38.20 -9.27 -33.88
C ALA A 13 -39.21 -10.29 -34.40
N LYS A 14 -40.51 -10.00 -34.31
CA LYS A 14 -41.56 -10.79 -34.98
C LYS A 14 -41.42 -10.66 -36.50
N ALA A 15 -40.89 -11.69 -37.16
CA ALA A 15 -40.95 -11.79 -38.60
C ALA A 15 -42.30 -12.40 -39.04
N LYS A 16 -43.21 -11.57 -39.55
CA LYS A 16 -44.35 -12.04 -40.38
C LYS A 16 -43.88 -12.17 -41.83
N LYS A 17 -43.87 -13.41 -42.32
CA LYS A 17 -43.94 -13.89 -43.72
C LYS A 17 -43.13 -13.18 -44.82
N ALA A 18 -42.24 -13.97 -45.43
CA ALA A 18 -41.64 -13.84 -46.77
C ALA A 18 -40.65 -12.67 -47.00
N GLY A 19 -39.37 -13.00 -46.98
CA GLY A 19 -38.30 -12.12 -47.47
C GLY A 19 -36.98 -12.42 -46.77
N ARG A 20 -36.05 -13.04 -47.49
CA ARG A 20 -34.73 -13.49 -47.02
C ARG A 20 -33.96 -12.35 -46.32
N ILE A 21 -33.83 -12.40 -45.00
CA ILE A 21 -33.05 -11.42 -44.23
C ILE A 21 -31.62 -11.93 -44.07
N ARG A 22 -30.64 -11.22 -44.65
CA ARG A 22 -29.21 -11.42 -44.35
C ARG A 22 -28.82 -10.46 -43.23
N PHE A 23 -28.48 -11.00 -42.06
CA PHE A 23 -27.86 -10.23 -40.98
C PHE A 23 -26.34 -10.42 -41.03
N ILE A 24 -25.60 -9.37 -41.38
CA ILE A 24 -24.16 -9.30 -41.14
C ILE A 24 -23.99 -8.44 -39.88
N GLY A 25 -24.12 -9.07 -38.71
CA GLY A 25 -23.84 -8.43 -37.43
C GLY A 25 -22.36 -8.60 -37.09
N HIS A 26 -21.57 -7.53 -37.23
CA HIS A 26 -20.23 -7.47 -36.67
C HIS A 26 -20.35 -7.22 -35.17
N TYR A 27 -20.21 -8.27 -34.36
CA TYR A 27 -20.22 -8.16 -32.90
C TYR A 27 -18.83 -7.75 -32.41
N TYR A 28 -18.61 -6.46 -32.18
CA TYR A 28 -17.41 -5.98 -31.46
C TYR A 28 -17.60 -6.28 -29.98
N THR A 29 -17.16 -7.46 -29.53
CA THR A 29 -17.07 -7.74 -28.10
C THR A 29 -15.74 -7.17 -27.61
N THR A 30 -15.78 -6.01 -26.95
CA THR A 30 -14.60 -5.50 -26.24
C THR A 30 -14.36 -6.40 -25.03
N LEU A 31 -13.37 -7.28 -25.14
CA LEU A 31 -12.91 -8.11 -24.03
C LEU A 31 -12.19 -7.20 -23.03
N PHE A 32 -12.81 -6.90 -21.89
CA PHE A 32 -12.10 -6.33 -20.76
C PHE A 32 -11.21 -7.42 -20.16
N LEU A 33 -9.94 -7.45 -20.57
CA LEU A 33 -8.92 -8.21 -19.87
C LEU A 33 -8.87 -7.67 -18.43
N ASN A 34 -9.35 -8.47 -17.48
CA ASN A 34 -9.14 -8.22 -16.07
C ASN A 34 -7.64 -8.43 -15.79
N GLN A 35 -6.86 -7.36 -15.98
CA GLN A 35 -5.44 -7.33 -15.65
C GLN A 35 -5.33 -7.41 -14.14
N ALA A 36 -5.05 -8.60 -13.60
CA ALA A 36 -4.65 -8.74 -12.21
C ALA A 36 -3.34 -7.98 -12.03
N MET A 37 -3.41 -6.79 -11.41
CA MET A 37 -2.21 -6.09 -10.99
C MET A 37 -1.47 -7.01 -10.01
N ALA A 38 -0.20 -7.30 -10.29
CA ALA A 38 0.63 -8.02 -9.34
C ALA A 38 0.66 -7.23 -8.02
N ALA A 39 0.35 -7.90 -6.92
CA ALA A 39 0.49 -7.29 -5.60
C ALA A 39 1.98 -6.90 -5.41
N PRO A 40 2.26 -5.75 -4.77
CA PRO A 40 3.63 -5.38 -4.47
C PRO A 40 4.29 -6.48 -3.64
N THR A 41 5.51 -6.87 -4.00
CA THR A 41 6.29 -7.83 -3.22
C THR A 41 6.70 -7.20 -1.90
N GLN A 42 6.48 -7.92 -0.80
CA GLN A 42 6.91 -7.48 0.51
C GLN A 42 8.44 -7.61 0.63
N PRO A 43 9.16 -6.55 1.05
CA PRO A 43 10.58 -6.66 1.38
C PRO A 43 10.81 -7.61 2.57
N GLY A 44 11.90 -8.38 2.52
CA GLY A 44 12.38 -9.12 3.69
C GLY A 44 13.02 -8.20 4.74
N TYR A 45 13.17 -8.70 5.95
CA TYR A 45 13.87 -8.02 7.04
C TYR A 45 14.90 -8.95 7.68
N GLU A 46 16.02 -8.39 8.10
CA GLU A 46 17.07 -9.09 8.84
C GLU A 46 17.46 -8.28 10.08
N PHE A 47 17.71 -8.98 11.18
CA PHE A 47 18.10 -8.36 12.43
C PHE A 47 19.57 -7.89 12.37
N ILE A 48 19.81 -6.60 12.58
CA ILE A 48 21.17 -6.03 12.52
C ILE A 48 21.78 -5.72 13.89
N ALA A 49 21.00 -5.14 14.82
CA ALA A 49 21.42 -4.75 16.17
C ALA A 49 20.26 -4.25 17.05
N HIS A 50 20.54 -4.17 18.36
CA HIS A 50 19.78 -3.41 19.34
C HIS A 50 20.50 -2.11 19.70
N LEU A 51 19.73 -1.04 19.91
CA LEU A 51 20.21 0.22 20.45
C LEU A 51 19.62 0.41 21.85
N ARG A 52 20.49 0.61 22.85
CA ARG A 52 20.11 1.07 24.18
C ARG A 52 20.50 2.52 24.31
N VAL A 53 19.52 3.42 24.23
CA VAL A 53 19.73 4.87 24.18
C VAL A 53 19.45 5.50 25.55
N THR A 54 20.35 6.36 26.00
CA THR A 54 20.18 7.15 27.21
C THR A 54 19.55 8.49 26.87
N LEU A 55 18.44 8.80 27.53
CA LEU A 55 17.66 10.02 27.33
C LEU A 55 17.80 10.91 28.56
N VAL A 56 17.80 12.22 28.34
CA VAL A 56 17.64 13.19 29.43
C VAL A 56 16.17 13.54 29.63
N THR A 57 15.89 14.30 30.68
CA THR A 57 14.55 14.84 30.94
C THR A 57 14.00 15.55 29.69
N PRO A 58 12.78 15.20 29.24
CA PRO A 58 12.15 15.87 28.12
C PRO A 58 12.04 17.39 28.34
N PHE A 59 12.30 18.14 27.28
CA PHE A 59 11.94 19.55 27.20
C PHE A 59 10.51 19.65 26.67
N GLU A 60 9.59 20.08 27.53
CA GLU A 60 8.19 20.30 27.16
C GLU A 60 8.07 21.59 26.33
N VAL A 61 7.68 21.45 25.06
CA VAL A 61 7.33 22.60 24.21
C VAL A 61 5.92 23.08 24.55
N GLY A 62 5.04 22.15 24.95
CA GLY A 62 3.68 22.43 25.36
C GLY A 62 2.66 22.10 24.27
N ASP A 63 1.43 22.58 24.47
CA ASP A 63 0.31 22.31 23.58
C ASP A 63 0.36 23.22 22.34
N THR A 64 0.18 22.63 21.16
CA THR A 64 0.09 23.33 19.87
C THR A 64 -1.21 22.94 19.14
N PRO A 65 -1.57 23.61 18.03
CA PRO A 65 -2.73 23.19 17.23
C PRO A 65 -2.67 21.74 16.71
N ARG A 66 -1.49 21.11 16.69
CA ARG A 66 -1.30 19.71 16.23
C ARG A 66 -1.12 18.71 17.35
N GLY A 67 -1.29 19.13 18.60
CA GLY A 67 -1.08 18.30 19.79
C GLY A 67 0.06 18.82 20.67
N ARG A 68 0.38 18.04 21.69
CA ARG A 68 1.45 18.35 22.63
C ARG A 68 2.79 17.96 22.04
N HIS A 69 3.74 18.89 22.06
CA HIS A 69 5.10 18.65 21.60
C HIS A 69 6.11 18.58 22.74
N ARG A 70 7.09 17.71 22.58
CA ARG A 70 8.27 17.65 23.46
C ARG A 70 9.51 17.22 22.69
N ILE A 71 10.67 17.63 23.21
CA ILE A 71 11.98 17.27 22.66
C ILE A 71 12.70 16.43 23.70
N VAL A 72 13.12 15.23 23.32
CA VAL A 72 13.85 14.31 24.21
C VAL A 72 15.28 14.16 23.71
N SER A 73 16.22 14.85 24.34
CA SER A 73 17.62 14.79 23.92
C SER A 73 18.28 13.45 24.30
N ILE A 74 19.14 12.98 23.39
CA ILE A 74 19.93 11.76 23.55
C ILE A 74 21.31 12.15 24.10
N SER A 75 21.63 11.64 25.28
CA SER A 75 22.93 11.86 25.94
C SER A 75 23.95 10.76 25.67
N GLY A 76 23.54 9.66 25.05
CA GLY A 76 24.44 8.62 24.57
C GLY A 76 23.75 7.25 24.52
N GLY A 77 24.54 6.18 24.62
CA GLY A 77 24.02 4.82 24.61
C GLY A 77 24.98 3.80 23.98
N ALA A 78 24.49 2.60 23.76
CA ALA A 78 25.25 1.50 23.17
C ALA A 78 24.47 0.82 22.04
N VAL A 79 25.22 0.33 21.04
CA VAL A 79 24.71 -0.47 19.93
C VAL A 79 25.34 -1.85 20.02
N ALA A 80 24.54 -2.90 20.01
CA ALA A 80 25.01 -4.28 20.09
C ALA A 80 24.23 -5.17 19.13
N GLY A 81 24.93 -5.88 18.27
CA GLY A 81 24.33 -6.73 17.25
C GLY A 81 25.32 -7.54 16.44
N PRO A 82 24.84 -8.57 15.72
CA PRO A 82 25.68 -9.43 14.89
C PRO A 82 26.37 -8.68 13.73
N HIS A 83 25.75 -7.59 13.25
CA HIS A 83 26.26 -6.83 12.10
C HIS A 83 26.69 -5.41 12.46
N LEU A 84 26.33 -4.91 13.63
CA LEU A 84 26.64 -3.54 14.05
C LEU A 84 26.88 -3.47 15.57
N THR A 85 28.03 -2.92 15.95
CA THR A 85 28.40 -2.65 17.35
C THR A 85 29.02 -1.27 17.45
N GLY A 86 28.71 -0.53 18.52
CA GLY A 86 29.23 0.82 18.69
C GLY A 86 28.64 1.55 19.90
N THR A 87 28.91 2.85 19.94
CA THR A 87 28.44 3.77 20.98
C THR A 87 27.57 4.85 20.35
N VAL A 88 26.44 5.17 20.97
CA VAL A 88 25.63 6.33 20.58
C VAL A 88 26.25 7.56 21.22
N LEU A 89 26.59 8.55 20.41
CA LEU A 89 27.19 9.80 20.88
C LEU A 89 26.13 10.76 21.41
N PRO A 90 26.48 11.64 22.37
CA PRO A 90 25.59 12.74 22.78
C PRO A 90 25.34 13.71 21.61
N GLY A 91 24.17 14.35 21.61
CA GLY A 91 23.82 15.44 20.70
C GLY A 91 22.64 15.15 19.76
N GLY A 92 22.08 13.94 19.79
CA GLY A 92 20.83 13.62 19.10
C GLY A 92 19.59 14.06 19.88
N GLY A 93 18.41 13.91 19.28
CA GLY A 93 17.13 14.16 19.92
C GLY A 93 15.96 13.50 19.19
N ASP A 94 14.87 13.31 19.93
CA ASP A 94 13.58 12.85 19.41
C ASP A 94 12.55 13.98 19.56
N TRP A 95 11.80 14.27 18.49
CA TRP A 95 10.75 15.28 18.45
C TRP A 95 9.41 14.58 18.40
N GLN A 96 8.66 14.71 19.49
CA GLN A 96 7.39 14.04 19.71
C GLN A 96 6.22 15.02 19.68
#